data_AF-A0A374NMF2-F1
#
_entry.id   AF-A0A374NMF2-F1
#
_cell.length_a   1.000
_cell.length_b   1.000
_cell.length_c   1.000
_cell.angle_alpha   90.00
_cell.angle_beta   90.00
_cell.angle_gamma   90.00
#
_symmetry.space_group_name_H-M   'P 1'
#
loop_
_entity.id
_entity.type
_entity.pdbx_description
1 polymer ?
#
loop_
_entity_poly.entity_id
_entity_poly.type
_entity_poly.pdbx_seq_one_letter_code
_entity_poly.pdbx_strand_id
1 'polypeptide(L)' 'MNEVDADRYDLIFMDIQMPKMDGYMTTREIRTLKNNKKANIPIVAMTANVLKN' A
#
# COMPACT_ATOMS: atom_id res chain seq x y z
N MET A 1 6.80 0.55 28.95
CA MET A 1 7.45 0.46 27.63
C MET A 1 6.42 -0.15 26.71
N ASN A 2 5.89 0.56 25.72
CA ASN A 2 5.01 -0.08 24.73
C ASN A 2 5.91 -0.85 23.76
N GLU A 3 5.75 -2.16 23.72
CA GLU A 3 6.39 -3.00 22.71
C GLU A 3 5.88 -2.58 21.33
N VAL A 4 6.81 -2.24 20.44
CA VAL A 4 6.50 -1.97 19.05
C VAL A 4 6.30 -3.32 18.38
N ASP A 5 5.06 -3.66 18.09
CA ASP A 5 4.70 -4.88 17.38
C ASP A 5 5.21 -4.78 15.93
N ALA A 6 6.32 -5.44 15.63
CA ALA A 6 7.00 -5.36 14.33
C ALA A 6 6.10 -5.85 13.16
N ASP A 7 5.02 -6.57 13.45
CA ASP A 7 4.07 -7.06 12.46
C ASP A 7 2.89 -6.11 12.19
N ARG A 8 2.91 -4.92 12.80
CA ARG A 8 1.88 -3.90 12.61
C ARG A 8 2.39 -2.77 11.70
N TYR A 9 1.66 -2.56 10.61
CA TYR A 9 1.84 -1.41 9.72
C TYR A 9 0.63 -0.49 9.84
N ASP A 10 0.87 0.82 9.97
CA ASP A 10 -0.19 1.83 10.04
C ASP A 10 -0.39 2.56 8.69
N LEU A 11 0.53 2.41 7.72
CA LEU A 11 0.50 3.09 6.43
C LEU A 11 1.25 2.28 5.35
N ILE A 12 0.76 2.34 4.11
CA ILE A 12 1.45 1.78 2.93
C ILE A 12 1.73 2.91 1.95
N PHE A 13 2.99 3.04 1.51
CA PHE A 13 3.35 3.81 0.32
C PHE A 13 3.35 2.87 -0.89
N MET A 14 2.55 3.18 -1.91
CA MET A 14 2.33 2.32 -3.07
C MET A 14 2.85 2.98 -4.34
N ASP A 15 3.84 2.40 -5.00
CA ASP A 15 4.17 2.79 -6.37
C ASP A 15 3.08 2.28 -7.32
N ILE A 16 2.56 3.16 -8.16
CA ILE A 16 1.57 2.79 -9.17
C ILE A 16 2.22 2.03 -10.33
N GLN A 17 3.46 2.35 -10.70
CA GLN A 17 4.12 1.78 -11.87
C GLN A 17 5.12 0.69 -11.48
N MET A 18 4.60 -0.52 -11.25
CA MET A 18 5.40 -1.70 -10.94
C MET A 18 5.38 -2.72 -12.10
N PRO A 19 6.47 -3.47 -12.31
CA PRO A 19 6.46 -4.59 -13.27
C PRO A 19 5.56 -5.72 -12.77
N LYS A 20 4.91 -6.42 -13.69
CA LYS A 20 4.01 -7.59 -13.48
C LYS A 20 2.63 -7.25 -12.90
N MET A 21 2.55 -6.49 -11.80
CA MET A 21 1.28 -6.09 -11.17
C MET A 21 1.36 -4.61 -10.79
N ASP A 22 0.44 -3.80 -11.30
CA ASP A 22 0.41 -2.37 -10.99
C ASP A 22 -0.16 -2.10 -9.58
N GLY A 23 0.10 -0.89 -9.07
CA GLY A 23 -0.34 -0.51 -7.73
C GLY A 23 -1.86 -0.48 -7.54
N TYR A 24 -2.66 -0.39 -8.62
CA TYR A 24 -4.11 -0.49 -8.54
C TYR A 24 -4.56 -1.93 -8.29
N MET A 25 -3.99 -2.89 -9.02
CA MET A 25 -4.26 -4.30 -8.83
C MET A 25 -3.83 -4.75 -7.43
N THR A 26 -2.62 -4.38 -7.00
CA THR A 26 -2.13 -4.67 -5.64
C THR A 26 -3.03 -4.07 -4.57
N THR A 27 -3.46 -2.81 -4.75
CA THR A 27 -4.41 -2.17 -3.82
C THR A 27 -5.72 -2.96 -3.74
N ARG A 28 -6.25 -3.42 -4.87
CA ARG A 28 -7.49 -4.20 -4.91
C ARG A 28 -7.34 -5.52 -4.15
N GLU A 29 -6.23 -6.22 -4.31
CA GLU A 29 -5.96 -7.45 -3.55
C GLU A 29 -5.80 -7.20 -2.05
N ILE A 30 -5.15 -6.11 -1.65
CA ILE A 30 -5.07 -5.72 -0.23
C ILE A 30 -6.48 -5.54 0.36
N ARG A 31 -7.41 -4.94 -0.41
CA ARG A 31 -8.80 -4.75 0.05
C ARG A 31 -9.61 -6.05 0.14
N THR A 32 -9.14 -7.18 -0.41
CA THR A 32 -9.82 -8.49 -0.28
C THR A 32 -9.31 -9.34 0.88
N LEU A 33 -8.29 -8.86 1.62
CA LEU A 33 -7.74 -9.59 2.77
C LEU A 33 -8.81 -9.85 3.84
N LYS A 34 -8.85 -11.09 4.36
CA LYS A 34 -9.77 -11.47 5.44
C LYS A 34 -9.55 -10.69 6.74
N ASN A 35 -8.33 -10.22 6.97
CA ASN A 35 -8.01 -9.43 8.15
C ASN A 35 -8.43 -7.97 7.90
N ASN A 36 -9.56 -7.56 8.48
CA ASN A 36 -10.09 -6.20 8.35
C ASN A 36 -9.10 -5.10 8.74
N LYS A 37 -8.22 -5.33 9.73
CA LYS A 37 -7.23 -4.30 10.10
C LYS A 37 -6.23 -4.09 8.97
N LYS A 38 -5.72 -5.17 8.37
CA LYS A 38 -4.77 -5.12 7.24
C LYS A 38 -5.45 -4.60 5.97
N ALA A 39 -6.66 -5.06 5.69
CA ALA A 39 -7.44 -4.66 4.52
C ALA A 39 -7.81 -3.18 4.52
N ASN A 40 -7.79 -2.51 5.67
CA ASN A 40 -8.14 -1.09 5.82
C ASN A 40 -6.94 -0.18 6.11
N ILE A 41 -5.70 -0.68 6.01
CA ILE A 41 -4.52 0.19 6.14
C ILE A 41 -4.60 1.28 5.06
N PRO A 42 -4.41 2.57 5.41
CA PRO A 42 -4.36 3.65 4.43
C PRO A 42 -3.23 3.40 3.41
N ILE A 43 -3.52 3.64 2.13
CA ILE A 43 -2.55 3.49 1.04
C ILE A 43 -2.36 4.86 0.40
N VAL A 44 -1.13 5.36 0.41
CA VAL A 44 -0.72 6.59 -0.26
C VAL A 44 -0.05 6.20 -1.57
N ALA A 45 -0.73 6.46 -2.68
CA ALA A 45 -0.19 6.24 -4.01
C ALA A 45 0.93 7.24 -4.30
N MET A 46 2.09 6.73 -4.69
CA MET A 46 3.21 7.48 -5.21
C MET A 46 3.16 7.40 -6.73
N THR A 47 3.14 8.55 -7.38
CA THR A 47 3.24 8.64 -8.84
C THR A 47 4.55 9.33 -9.19
N ALA A 48 5.33 8.72 -10.07
CA ALA A 48 6.40 9.40 -10.78
C ALA A 48 5.81 10.13 -12.00
N ASN A 49 4.93 11.11 -11.77
CA ASN A 49 4.67 12.08 -12.83
C ASN A 49 5.90 12.98 -12.92
N VAL A 50 6.91 12.54 -13.67
CA VAL A 50 7.89 13.47 -14.23
C VAL A 50 7.07 14.39 -15.11
N LEU A 51 6.81 15.62 -14.65
CA LEU A 51 6.33 16.69 -15.50
C LEU A 51 7.26 16.70 -16.71
N LYS A 52 6.77 16.20 -17.86
CA LYS A 52 7.47 16.31 -19.13
C LYS A 52 7.50 17.80 -19.46
N ASN A 53 8.61 18.45 -19.16
CA ASN A 53 9.00 19.73 -19.75
C ASN A 53 9.72 19.47 -21.06
#